data_AF-A0A0V8DXH1-F1
#
_entry.id   AF-A0A0V8DXH1-F1
#
_cell.length_a   1.000
_cell.length_b   1.000
_cell.length_c   1.000
_cell.angle_alpha   90.00
_cell.angle_beta   90.00
_cell.angle_gamma   90.00
#
_symmetry.space_group_name_H-M   'P 1'
#
loop_
_entity.id
_entity.type
_entity.pdbx_description
1 polymer ?
#
loop_
_entity_poly.entity_id
_entity_poly.type
_entity_poly.pdbx_seq_one_letter_code
_entity_poly.pdbx_strand_id
1 'polypeptide(L)'
;MKKRITIFSMIVVFVGIGLGYYFGIAKPHQEAVDNFNSAYKPIKEKNKSLDKIIQDAEKSLKTNELPLDNSTKANLDNVLKQSQNDMVIVPKIPTKTSDINKSIKDLPKTVDYSDNQKKLKLALSNFKESINKNKLVTNPSSDFVIKKLKSIPTITGVEAVTESNDPNGSLNKPGGYTSAIYFTDSEVQDQIDGSDIIAKGTDAGGQIEVYKSPEEAQKRNTYLSAFDGAGLFNSGSHEVCGTCVIRTSSKLTATQQKELTKKIVDSLTQL
;
A
#
# COMPACT_ATOMS: atom_id res chain seq x y z
N MET A 1 1.48 -78.95 -40.68
CA MET A 1 2.64 -78.18 -40.17
C MET A 1 2.77 -76.77 -40.78
N LYS A 2 2.70 -76.59 -42.12
CA LYS A 2 2.87 -75.26 -42.77
C LYS A 2 2.00 -74.13 -42.20
N LYS A 3 0.68 -74.31 -42.03
CA LYS A 3 -0.24 -73.29 -41.44
C LYS A 3 0.15 -72.83 -40.03
N ARG A 4 0.65 -73.73 -39.16
CA ARG A 4 1.09 -73.39 -37.79
C ARG A 4 2.40 -72.60 -37.78
N ILE A 5 3.30 -72.86 -38.73
CA ILE A 5 4.57 -72.12 -38.90
C ILE A 5 4.30 -70.71 -39.45
N THR A 6 3.37 -70.55 -40.38
CA THR A 6 2.96 -69.23 -40.90
C THR A 6 2.29 -68.35 -39.83
N ILE A 7 1.45 -68.93 -38.98
CA ILE A 7 0.82 -68.21 -37.85
C ILE A 7 1.87 -67.80 -36.81
N PHE A 8 2.81 -68.69 -36.46
CA PHE A 8 3.92 -68.35 -35.56
C PHE A 8 4.81 -67.23 -36.12
N SER A 9 5.11 -67.26 -37.43
CA SER A 9 5.90 -66.23 -38.10
C SER A 9 5.20 -64.87 -38.11
N MET A 10 3.88 -64.82 -38.35
CA MET A 10 3.11 -63.57 -38.24
C MET A 10 3.11 -63.00 -36.82
N ILE A 11 2.94 -63.85 -35.80
CA ILE A 11 2.96 -63.41 -34.39
C ILE A 11 4.31 -62.79 -34.03
N VAL A 12 5.43 -63.39 -34.47
CA VAL A 12 6.78 -62.84 -34.23
C VAL A 12 6.97 -61.49 -34.90
N VAL A 13 6.42 -61.28 -36.11
CA VAL A 13 6.46 -59.99 -36.80
C VAL A 13 5.64 -58.93 -36.06
N PHE A 14 4.41 -59.26 -35.63
CA PHE A 14 3.58 -58.33 -34.84
C PHE A 14 4.21 -57.98 -33.49
N VAL A 15 4.81 -58.96 -32.81
CA VAL A 15 5.57 -58.73 -31.57
C VAL A 15 6.79 -57.85 -31.83
N GLY A 16 7.54 -58.09 -32.93
CA GLY A 16 8.67 -57.26 -33.33
C GLY A 16 8.29 -55.81 -33.66
N ILE A 17 7.18 -55.59 -34.36
CA ILE A 17 6.63 -54.25 -34.64
C ILE A 17 6.19 -53.56 -33.34
N GLY A 18 5.52 -54.29 -32.45
CA GLY A 18 5.08 -53.77 -31.15
C GLY A 18 6.27 -53.36 -30.27
N LEU A 19 7.31 -54.20 -30.19
CA LEU A 19 8.56 -53.90 -29.47
C LEU A 19 9.30 -52.72 -30.11
N GLY A 20 9.38 -52.67 -31.44
CA GLY A 20 9.99 -51.56 -32.17
C GLY A 20 9.29 -50.23 -31.93
N TYR A 21 7.95 -50.21 -31.95
CA TYR A 21 7.15 -49.03 -31.60
C TYR A 21 7.36 -48.62 -30.14
N TYR A 22 7.34 -49.59 -29.22
CA TYR A 22 7.51 -49.33 -27.79
C TYR A 22 8.88 -48.73 -27.48
N PHE A 23 9.97 -49.36 -27.94
CA PHE A 23 11.32 -48.89 -27.66
C PHE A 23 11.74 -47.68 -28.51
N GLY A 24 11.20 -47.53 -29.72
CA GLY A 24 11.56 -46.44 -30.63
C GLY A 24 10.75 -45.15 -30.45
N ILE A 25 9.51 -45.23 -29.96
CA ILE A 25 8.58 -44.09 -29.90
C ILE A 25 8.00 -43.92 -28.50
N ALA A 26 7.32 -44.94 -27.97
CA ALA A 26 6.53 -44.78 -26.74
C ALA A 26 7.40 -44.55 -25.49
N LYS A 27 8.44 -45.38 -25.29
CA LYS A 27 9.35 -45.27 -24.14
C LYS A 27 10.14 -43.95 -24.15
N PRO A 28 10.80 -43.54 -25.24
CA PRO A 28 11.51 -42.25 -25.29
C PRO A 28 10.58 -41.04 -25.09
N HIS A 29 9.34 -41.13 -25.57
CA HIS A 29 8.35 -40.07 -25.34
C HIS A 29 7.97 -39.98 -23.86
N GLN A 30 7.67 -41.11 -23.21
CA GLN A 30 7.34 -41.14 -21.79
C GLN A 30 8.50 -40.62 -20.93
N GLU A 31 9.74 -41.02 -21.22
CA GLU A 31 10.93 -40.51 -20.54
C GLU A 31 11.07 -38.98 -20.70
N ALA A 32 10.78 -38.43 -21.88
CA ALA A 32 10.80 -36.98 -22.09
C ALA A 32 9.71 -36.28 -21.26
N VAL A 33 8.50 -36.86 -21.17
CA VAL A 33 7.40 -36.35 -20.33
C VAL A 33 7.76 -36.37 -18.84
N ASP A 34 8.38 -37.46 -18.37
CA ASP A 34 8.78 -37.60 -16.96
C ASP A 34 9.90 -36.61 -16.61
N ASN A 35 10.87 -36.42 -17.51
CA ASN A 35 11.92 -35.41 -17.39
C ASN A 35 11.36 -33.99 -17.40
N PHE A 36 10.37 -33.70 -18.26
CA PHE A 36 9.66 -32.42 -18.27
C PHE A 36 9.00 -32.15 -16.93
N ASN A 37 8.21 -33.12 -16.43
CA ASN A 37 7.50 -32.96 -15.16
C ASN A 37 8.48 -32.75 -14.00
N SER A 38 9.59 -33.50 -13.98
CA SER A 38 10.63 -33.38 -12.96
C SER A 38 11.34 -32.01 -13.02
N ALA A 39 11.67 -31.53 -14.22
CA ALA A 39 12.34 -30.24 -14.41
C ALA A 39 11.44 -29.04 -14.04
N TYR A 40 10.15 -29.09 -14.42
CA TYR A 40 9.21 -27.99 -14.15
C TYR A 40 8.57 -28.04 -12.75
N LYS A 41 8.56 -29.18 -12.05
CA LYS A 41 8.02 -29.28 -10.68
C LYS A 41 8.55 -28.21 -9.72
N PRO A 42 9.88 -28.04 -9.53
CA PRO A 42 10.41 -27.02 -8.62
C PRO A 42 10.05 -25.60 -9.07
N ILE A 43 9.94 -25.35 -10.38
CA ILE A 43 9.52 -24.07 -10.94
C ILE A 43 8.05 -23.80 -10.62
N LYS A 44 7.16 -24.78 -10.80
CA LYS A 44 5.75 -24.68 -10.42
C LYS A 44 5.57 -24.36 -8.94
N GLU A 45 6.36 -24.98 -8.07
CA GLU A 45 6.32 -24.72 -6.62
C GLU A 45 6.77 -23.30 -6.28
N LYS A 46 7.85 -22.81 -6.91
CA LYS A 46 8.34 -21.44 -6.74
C LYS A 46 7.37 -20.40 -7.29
N ASN A 47 6.81 -20.65 -8.48
CA ASN A 47 5.76 -19.84 -9.09
C ASN A 47 4.55 -19.76 -8.16
N LYS A 48 4.07 -20.89 -7.62
CA LYS A 48 2.94 -20.93 -6.67
C LYS A 48 3.22 -20.11 -5.41
N SER A 49 4.46 -20.09 -4.93
CA SER A 49 4.85 -19.30 -3.77
C SER A 49 4.77 -17.79 -4.04
N LEU A 50 5.29 -17.33 -5.19
CA LEU A 50 5.20 -15.93 -5.60
C LEU A 50 3.76 -15.52 -5.94
N ASP A 51 3.02 -16.38 -6.65
CA ASP A 51 1.63 -16.18 -7.07
C ASP A 51 0.68 -15.89 -5.90
N LYS A 52 0.87 -16.56 -4.75
CA LYS A 52 0.12 -16.24 -3.53
C LYS A 52 0.25 -14.77 -3.11
N ILE A 53 1.47 -14.23 -3.17
CA ILE A 53 1.74 -12.84 -2.78
C ILE A 53 1.20 -11.88 -3.84
N ILE A 54 1.30 -12.24 -5.12
CA ILE A 54 0.69 -11.52 -6.25
C ILE A 54 -0.82 -11.40 -6.04
N GLN A 55 -1.51 -12.50 -5.73
CA GLN A 55 -2.96 -12.50 -5.47
C GLN A 55 -3.34 -11.60 -4.29
N ASP A 56 -2.55 -11.61 -3.20
CA ASP A 56 -2.78 -10.73 -2.05
C ASP A 56 -2.59 -9.25 -2.40
N ALA A 57 -1.58 -8.94 -3.22
CA ALA A 57 -1.32 -7.59 -3.71
C ALA A 57 -2.44 -7.10 -4.65
N GLU A 58 -2.85 -7.92 -5.62
CA GLU A 58 -3.97 -7.62 -6.51
C GLU A 58 -5.27 -7.39 -5.75
N LYS A 59 -5.57 -8.25 -4.76
CA LYS A 59 -6.75 -8.09 -3.92
C LYS A 59 -6.71 -6.77 -3.16
N SER A 60 -5.55 -6.39 -2.63
CA SER A 60 -5.38 -5.14 -1.89
C SER A 60 -5.52 -3.92 -2.80
N LEU A 61 -5.02 -3.97 -4.04
CA LEU A 61 -5.13 -2.87 -5.01
C LEU A 61 -6.55 -2.69 -5.57
N LYS A 62 -7.39 -3.73 -5.51
CA LYS A 62 -8.79 -3.69 -5.96
C LYS A 62 -9.74 -3.03 -4.96
N THR A 63 -9.30 -2.73 -3.74
CA THR A 63 -10.15 -2.02 -2.77
C THR A 63 -10.29 -0.54 -3.16
N ASN A 64 -11.40 0.09 -2.76
CA ASN A 64 -11.59 1.54 -2.91
C ASN A 64 -10.91 2.33 -1.77
N GLU A 65 -10.10 1.68 -0.94
CA GLU A 65 -9.41 2.33 0.17
C GLU A 65 -8.24 3.17 -0.36
N LEU A 66 -8.11 4.38 0.16
CA LEU A 66 -7.05 5.30 -0.23
C LEU A 66 -5.91 5.24 0.80
N PRO A 67 -4.65 5.11 0.36
CA PRO A 67 -3.49 5.26 1.24
C PRO A 67 -3.31 6.73 1.62
N LEU A 68 -2.67 7.00 2.76
CA LEU A 68 -2.30 8.35 3.15
C LEU A 68 -1.18 8.89 2.24
N ASP A 69 -0.19 8.04 1.95
CA ASP A 69 0.87 8.27 0.97
C ASP A 69 0.57 7.50 -0.33
N ASN A 70 0.16 8.23 -1.37
CA ASN A 70 -0.15 7.70 -2.69
C ASN A 70 1.04 7.03 -3.39
N SER A 71 2.29 7.36 -3.01
CA SER A 71 3.48 6.72 -3.58
C SER A 71 3.54 5.23 -3.25
N THR A 72 2.98 4.81 -2.10
CA THR A 72 2.94 3.40 -1.69
C THR A 72 2.10 2.53 -2.64
N LYS A 73 0.99 3.07 -3.18
CA LYS A 73 0.15 2.39 -4.18
C LYS A 73 0.89 2.23 -5.50
N ALA A 74 1.52 3.30 -5.98
CA ALA A 74 2.31 3.28 -7.22
C ALA A 74 3.49 2.30 -7.11
N ASN A 75 4.18 2.27 -5.97
CA ASN A 75 5.26 1.32 -5.72
C ASN A 75 4.74 -0.13 -5.70
N LEU A 76 3.61 -0.41 -5.03
CA LEU A 76 3.02 -1.75 -5.03
C LEU A 76 2.64 -2.20 -6.45
N ASP A 77 2.01 -1.34 -7.25
CA ASP A 77 1.65 -1.63 -8.64
C ASP A 77 2.88 -1.95 -9.52
N ASN A 78 3.94 -1.16 -9.38
CA ASN A 78 5.19 -1.39 -10.11
C ASN A 78 5.86 -2.72 -9.72
N VAL A 79 5.99 -2.99 -8.42
CA VAL A 79 6.60 -4.24 -7.94
C VAL A 79 5.74 -5.45 -8.33
N LEU A 80 4.41 -5.34 -8.27
CA LEU A 80 3.48 -6.37 -8.70
C LEU A 80 3.68 -6.75 -10.17
N LYS A 81 3.72 -5.75 -11.07
CA LYS A 81 3.97 -5.96 -12.51
C LYS A 81 5.31 -6.64 -12.75
N GLN A 82 6.35 -6.20 -12.04
CA GLN A 82 7.67 -6.83 -12.12
C GLN A 82 7.63 -8.29 -11.67
N SER A 83 7.00 -8.58 -10.53
CA SER A 83 6.84 -9.94 -10.02
C SER A 83 6.09 -10.86 -10.98
N GLN A 84 5.04 -10.36 -11.64
CA GLN A 84 4.30 -11.11 -12.66
C GLN A 84 5.19 -11.43 -13.88
N ASN A 85 5.99 -10.47 -14.33
CA ASN A 85 6.90 -10.64 -15.47
C ASN A 85 8.06 -11.61 -15.17
N ASP A 86 8.52 -11.68 -13.91
CA ASP A 86 9.61 -12.55 -13.49
C ASP A 86 9.19 -14.02 -13.32
N MET A 87 7.89 -14.32 -13.33
CA MET A 87 7.40 -15.70 -13.28
C MET A 87 7.81 -16.48 -14.52
N VAL A 88 8.44 -17.64 -14.33
CA VAL A 88 8.80 -18.53 -15.44
C VAL A 88 7.53 -19.14 -16.01
N ILE A 89 7.32 -18.95 -17.31
CA ILE A 89 6.19 -19.55 -18.02
C ILE A 89 6.34 -21.06 -18.03
N VAL A 90 5.32 -21.77 -17.53
CA VAL A 90 5.25 -23.23 -17.57
C VAL A 90 4.34 -23.63 -18.74
N PRO A 91 4.89 -24.13 -19.86
CA PRO A 91 4.08 -24.47 -21.02
C PRO A 91 3.25 -25.75 -20.77
N LYS A 92 2.24 -25.95 -21.60
CA LYS A 92 1.61 -27.27 -21.75
C LYS A 92 2.63 -28.24 -22.36
N ILE A 93 2.57 -29.52 -21.97
CA ILE A 93 3.48 -30.55 -22.49
C ILE A 93 3.31 -30.67 -24.01
N PRO A 94 4.37 -30.46 -24.82
CA PRO A 94 4.31 -30.67 -26.26
C PRO A 94 4.02 -32.11 -26.65
N THR A 95 3.41 -32.32 -27.83
CA THR A 95 3.09 -33.66 -28.33
C THR A 95 4.30 -34.38 -28.94
N LYS A 96 5.28 -33.64 -29.48
CA LYS A 96 6.49 -34.22 -30.08
C LYS A 96 7.60 -34.32 -29.04
N THR A 97 8.23 -35.49 -28.95
CA THR A 97 9.37 -35.74 -28.05
C THR A 97 10.52 -34.76 -28.24
N SER A 98 10.81 -34.35 -29.48
CA SER A 98 11.83 -33.33 -29.78
C SER A 98 11.54 -31.99 -29.10
N ASP A 99 10.28 -31.59 -29.09
CA ASP A 99 9.83 -30.28 -28.61
C ASP A 99 9.78 -30.27 -27.08
N ILE A 100 9.42 -31.40 -26.46
CA ILE A 100 9.54 -31.60 -25.01
C ILE A 100 11.00 -31.40 -24.59
N ASN A 101 11.92 -32.13 -25.22
CA ASN A 101 13.35 -32.05 -24.89
C ASN A 101 13.93 -30.64 -25.12
N LYS A 102 13.46 -29.93 -26.16
CA LYS A 102 13.86 -28.55 -26.42
C LYS A 102 13.39 -27.62 -25.30
N SER A 103 12.14 -27.73 -24.85
CA SER A 103 11.60 -26.88 -23.78
C SER A 103 12.38 -26.98 -22.46
N ILE A 104 12.92 -28.16 -22.15
CA ILE A 104 13.74 -28.39 -20.95
C ILE A 104 15.12 -27.75 -21.10
N LYS A 105 15.71 -27.75 -22.30
CA LYS A 105 17.05 -27.16 -22.54
C LYS A 105 17.07 -25.64 -22.34
N ASP A 106 15.97 -24.98 -22.65
CA ASP A 106 15.84 -23.52 -22.56
C ASP A 106 15.49 -23.05 -21.14
N LEU A 107 15.33 -23.96 -20.18
CA LEU A 107 15.01 -23.62 -18.79
C LEU A 107 16.15 -22.88 -18.09
N PRO A 108 15.84 -21.86 -17.27
CA PRO A 108 16.84 -21.27 -16.39
C PRO A 108 17.40 -22.33 -15.45
N LYS A 109 18.74 -22.34 -15.32
CA LYS A 109 19.45 -23.29 -14.44
C LYS A 109 19.00 -23.18 -12.98
N THR A 110 18.68 -21.97 -12.54
CA THR A 110 18.18 -21.67 -11.21
C THR A 110 17.04 -20.66 -11.32
N VAL A 111 15.99 -20.87 -10.53
CA VAL A 111 14.90 -19.91 -10.34
C VAL A 111 14.95 -19.51 -8.88
N ASP A 112 15.04 -18.23 -8.58
CA ASP A 112 14.98 -17.72 -7.21
C ASP A 112 14.14 -16.45 -7.17
N TYR A 113 13.10 -16.47 -6.36
CA TYR A 113 12.19 -15.34 -6.17
C TYR A 113 12.35 -14.70 -4.80
N SER A 114 13.34 -15.08 -4.00
CA SER A 114 13.48 -14.63 -2.61
C SER A 114 13.50 -13.10 -2.49
N ASP A 115 14.26 -12.42 -3.34
CA ASP A 115 14.30 -10.95 -3.35
C ASP A 115 13.00 -10.33 -3.88
N ASN A 116 12.40 -10.95 -4.89
CA ASN A 116 11.13 -10.53 -5.47
C ASN A 116 10.01 -10.60 -4.42
N GLN A 117 9.92 -11.72 -3.72
CA GLN A 117 8.97 -11.96 -2.64
C GLN A 117 9.17 -10.98 -1.49
N LYS A 118 10.43 -10.69 -1.10
CA LYS A 118 10.72 -9.68 -0.06
C LYS A 118 10.25 -8.29 -0.48
N LYS A 119 10.60 -7.85 -1.70
CA LYS A 119 10.19 -6.54 -2.22
C LYS A 119 8.67 -6.41 -2.31
N LEU A 120 7.98 -7.42 -2.86
CA LEU A 120 6.53 -7.40 -3.00
C LEU A 120 5.83 -7.42 -1.64
N LYS A 121 6.29 -8.23 -0.68
CA LYS A 121 5.76 -8.23 0.70
C LYS A 121 5.95 -6.89 1.39
N LEU A 122 7.12 -6.27 1.25
CA LEU A 122 7.39 -4.96 1.82
C LEU A 122 6.49 -3.88 1.20
N ALA A 123 6.39 -3.84 -0.13
CA ALA A 123 5.51 -2.90 -0.83
C ALA A 123 4.05 -3.08 -0.41
N LEU A 124 3.58 -4.32 -0.28
CA LEU A 124 2.24 -4.64 0.19
C LEU A 124 2.01 -4.19 1.64
N SER A 125 2.99 -4.42 2.52
CA SER A 125 2.93 -3.98 3.91
C SER A 125 2.84 -2.45 4.01
N ASN A 126 3.71 -1.73 3.31
CA ASN A 126 3.73 -0.27 3.32
C ASN A 126 2.42 0.32 2.79
N PHE A 127 1.85 -0.26 1.74
CA PHE A 127 0.55 0.17 1.21
C PHE A 127 -0.59 -0.04 2.23
N LYS A 128 -0.64 -1.21 2.87
CA LYS A 128 -1.64 -1.51 3.92
C LYS A 128 -1.49 -0.61 5.15
N GLU A 129 -0.25 -0.37 5.57
CA GLU A 129 0.04 0.54 6.67
C GLU A 129 -0.44 1.96 6.32
N SER A 130 -0.14 2.44 5.12
CA SER A 130 -0.57 3.75 4.62
C SER A 130 -2.09 3.88 4.56
N ILE A 131 -2.83 2.83 4.16
CA ILE A 131 -4.30 2.79 4.25
C ILE A 131 -4.77 2.92 5.70
N ASN A 132 -4.19 2.16 6.62
CA ASN A 132 -4.61 2.19 8.02
C ASN A 132 -4.32 3.55 8.66
N LYS A 133 -3.19 4.19 8.32
CA LYS A 133 -2.88 5.55 8.74
C LYS A 133 -3.91 6.55 8.21
N ASN A 134 -4.32 6.43 6.95
CA ASN A 134 -5.34 7.30 6.37
C ASN A 134 -6.67 7.20 7.11
N LYS A 135 -7.07 6.01 7.56
CA LYS A 135 -8.30 5.80 8.33
C LYS A 135 -8.30 6.57 9.65
N LEU A 136 -7.15 6.72 10.30
CA LEU A 136 -7.03 7.49 11.54
C LEU A 136 -7.29 8.98 11.34
N VAL A 137 -7.00 9.50 10.13
CA VAL A 137 -7.15 10.91 9.78
C VAL A 137 -8.27 11.17 8.77
N THR A 138 -9.18 10.18 8.60
CA THR A 138 -10.39 10.33 7.79
C THR A 138 -11.56 10.67 8.72
N ASN A 139 -11.87 11.95 8.80
CA ASN A 139 -12.90 12.54 9.67
C ASN A 139 -12.84 12.01 11.12
N PRO A 140 -11.69 12.10 11.81
CA PRO A 140 -11.55 11.63 13.19
C PRO A 140 -12.48 12.40 14.14
N SER A 141 -12.85 11.76 15.26
CA SER A 141 -13.60 12.42 16.32
C SER A 141 -12.74 13.45 17.07
N SER A 142 -13.40 14.45 17.66
CA SER A 142 -12.74 15.43 18.53
C SER A 142 -11.96 14.75 19.67
N ASP A 143 -12.53 13.75 20.33
CA ASP A 143 -11.86 13.02 21.42
C ASP A 143 -10.57 12.33 20.98
N PHE A 144 -10.55 11.77 19.77
CA PHE A 144 -9.33 11.18 19.20
C PHE A 144 -8.26 12.24 19.00
N VAL A 145 -8.62 13.38 18.39
CA VAL A 145 -7.68 14.49 18.14
C VAL A 145 -7.14 15.05 19.46
N ILE A 146 -8.01 15.30 20.45
CA ILE A 146 -7.63 15.75 21.80
C ILE A 146 -6.63 14.79 22.42
N LYS A 147 -6.88 13.48 22.36
CA LYS A 147 -5.98 12.47 22.92
C LYS A 147 -4.61 12.50 22.24
N LYS A 148 -4.57 12.64 20.91
CA LYS A 148 -3.33 12.70 20.12
C LYS A 148 -2.55 14.00 20.34
N LEU A 149 -3.22 15.13 20.56
CA LEU A 149 -2.54 16.39 20.91
C LEU A 149 -1.95 16.33 22.32
N LYS A 150 -2.70 15.82 23.31
CA LYS A 150 -2.22 15.68 24.70
C LYS A 150 -0.99 14.78 24.86
N SER A 151 -0.69 13.91 23.90
CA SER A 151 0.52 13.09 23.94
C SER A 151 1.79 13.82 23.48
N ILE A 152 1.67 15.04 22.95
CA ILE A 152 2.80 15.85 22.49
C ILE A 152 3.30 16.70 23.68
N PRO A 153 4.55 16.53 24.14
CA PRO A 153 5.01 17.14 25.39
C PRO A 153 4.93 18.67 25.48
N THR A 154 5.05 19.36 24.34
CA THR A 154 4.98 20.83 24.28
C THR A 154 3.55 21.36 24.28
N ILE A 155 2.55 20.52 24.00
CA ILE A 155 1.14 20.92 24.05
C ILE A 155 0.69 20.98 25.51
N THR A 156 0.37 22.18 25.97
CA THR A 156 0.06 22.46 27.39
C THR A 156 -1.44 22.51 27.68
N GLY A 157 -2.27 22.64 26.65
CA GLY A 157 -3.72 22.77 26.77
C GLY A 157 -4.41 22.46 25.44
N VAL A 158 -5.64 21.95 25.52
CA VAL A 158 -6.48 21.65 24.36
C VAL A 158 -7.94 21.94 24.70
N GLU A 159 -8.66 22.51 23.76
CA GLU A 159 -10.08 22.84 23.92
C GLU A 159 -10.82 22.63 22.61
N ALA A 160 -11.92 21.87 22.66
CA ALA A 160 -12.76 21.63 21.49
C ALA A 160 -13.85 22.69 21.37
N VAL A 161 -14.07 23.12 20.13
CA VAL A 161 -15.12 24.04 19.76
C VAL A 161 -16.48 23.35 19.83
N THR A 162 -17.47 24.10 20.30
CA THR A 162 -18.89 23.81 20.34
C THR A 162 -19.63 24.86 19.51
N GLU A 163 -20.89 24.60 19.15
CA GLU A 163 -21.67 25.57 18.36
C GLU A 163 -21.87 26.91 19.09
N SER A 164 -21.83 26.92 20.43
CA SER A 164 -21.99 28.14 21.24
C SER A 164 -20.73 28.99 21.38
N ASN A 165 -19.54 28.42 21.17
CA ASN A 165 -18.26 29.13 21.35
C ASN A 165 -17.39 29.14 20.09
N ASP A 166 -17.97 28.81 18.93
CA ASP A 166 -17.25 28.78 17.66
C ASP A 166 -16.94 30.19 17.13
N PRO A 167 -15.67 30.62 17.10
CA PRO A 167 -15.31 31.97 16.64
C PRO A 167 -15.67 32.22 15.17
N ASN A 168 -15.66 31.19 14.33
CA ASN A 168 -15.98 31.31 12.91
C ASN A 168 -17.44 30.94 12.59
N GLY A 169 -18.18 30.41 13.58
CA GLY A 169 -19.52 29.87 13.41
C GLY A 169 -19.65 28.91 12.23
N SER A 170 -18.63 28.11 11.94
CA SER A 170 -18.55 27.19 10.81
C SER A 170 -18.76 25.72 11.20
N LEU A 171 -18.77 25.40 12.50
CA LEU A 171 -18.95 24.04 13.00
C LEU A 171 -20.26 23.43 12.47
N ASN A 172 -20.16 22.24 11.89
CA ASN A 172 -21.27 21.45 11.32
C ASN A 172 -22.07 22.15 10.19
N LYS A 173 -21.58 23.26 9.65
CA LYS A 173 -22.24 23.96 8.53
C LYS A 173 -21.76 23.43 7.17
N PRO A 174 -22.54 23.62 6.09
CA PRO A 174 -22.10 23.25 4.74
C PRO A 174 -20.75 23.89 4.38
N GLY A 175 -19.75 23.06 4.07
CA GLY A 175 -18.39 23.48 3.76
C GLY A 175 -17.53 23.90 4.96
N GLY A 176 -18.07 23.80 6.19
CA GLY A 176 -17.33 24.01 7.42
C GLY A 176 -16.74 22.72 8.00
N TYR A 177 -16.05 22.85 9.12
CA TYR A 177 -15.47 21.71 9.83
C TYR A 177 -16.52 20.92 10.62
N THR A 178 -16.31 19.62 10.72
CA THR A 178 -17.05 18.68 11.59
C THR A 178 -16.54 18.71 13.02
N SER A 179 -15.30 19.18 13.23
CA SER A 179 -14.71 19.40 14.55
C SER A 179 -13.60 20.44 14.44
N ALA A 180 -13.43 21.27 15.48
CA ALA A 180 -12.31 22.18 15.61
C ALA A 180 -11.74 22.09 17.03
N ILE A 181 -10.43 21.93 17.15
CA ILE A 181 -9.74 21.79 18.43
C ILE A 181 -8.62 22.82 18.45
N TYR A 182 -8.69 23.78 19.37
CA TYR A 182 -7.60 24.71 19.65
C TYR A 182 -6.65 24.11 20.69
N PHE A 183 -5.38 24.48 20.60
CA PHE A 183 -4.38 24.02 21.56
C PHE A 183 -3.34 25.09 21.86
N THR A 184 -2.74 25.01 23.03
CA THR A 184 -1.61 25.87 23.45
C THR A 184 -0.32 25.10 23.40
N ASP A 185 0.78 25.76 23.01
CA ASP A 185 2.12 25.18 22.96
C ASP A 185 3.10 25.97 23.85
N SER A 186 3.91 25.27 24.63
CA SER A 186 4.88 25.85 25.58
C SER A 186 5.99 26.66 24.90
N GLU A 187 6.22 26.46 23.60
CA GLU A 187 7.24 27.19 22.86
C GLU A 187 6.76 28.59 22.43
N VAL A 188 5.46 28.88 22.49
CA VAL A 188 4.92 30.24 22.32
C VAL A 188 5.26 31.07 23.57
N GLN A 189 6.15 32.05 23.42
CA GLN A 189 6.60 32.91 24.52
C GLN A 189 5.80 34.21 24.63
N ASP A 190 5.10 34.61 23.58
CA ASP A 190 4.23 35.78 23.58
C ASP A 190 3.09 35.63 24.60
N GLN A 191 2.78 36.72 25.31
CA GLN A 191 1.54 36.80 26.07
C GLN A 191 0.36 36.94 25.10
N ILE A 192 -0.49 35.92 25.05
CA ILE A 192 -1.70 35.92 24.22
C ILE A 192 -2.92 36.17 25.11
N ASP A 193 -3.60 37.28 24.86
CA ASP A 193 -4.83 37.65 25.56
C ASP A 193 -6.00 36.76 25.13
N GLY A 194 -6.88 36.43 26.09
CA GLY A 194 -8.06 35.60 25.87
C GLY A 194 -8.55 34.96 27.16
N SER A 195 -9.86 34.79 27.30
CA SER A 195 -10.50 34.21 28.49
C SER A 195 -10.23 32.71 28.66
N ASP A 196 -10.01 32.01 27.54
CA ASP A 196 -9.83 30.56 27.44
C ASP A 196 -8.94 30.24 26.21
N ILE A 197 -8.77 28.95 25.87
CA ILE A 197 -7.88 28.54 24.77
C ILE A 197 -8.49 28.93 23.42
N ILE A 198 -9.81 28.83 23.28
CA ILE A 198 -10.52 29.20 22.04
C ILE A 198 -10.41 30.71 21.77
N ALA A 199 -10.59 31.54 22.81
CA ALA A 199 -10.48 32.99 22.72
C ALA A 199 -9.05 33.47 22.35
N LYS A 200 -8.03 32.73 22.79
CA LYS A 200 -6.63 32.97 22.36
C LYS A 200 -6.38 32.57 20.90
N GLY A 201 -7.24 31.73 20.33
CA GLY A 201 -7.17 31.31 18.95
C GLY A 201 -5.90 30.54 18.59
N THR A 202 -5.48 30.64 17.33
CA THR A 202 -4.29 29.95 16.81
C THR A 202 -2.98 30.49 17.36
N ASP A 203 -2.98 31.72 17.89
CA ASP A 203 -1.76 32.40 18.31
C ASP A 203 -1.11 31.75 19.53
N ALA A 204 -1.88 31.11 20.41
CA ALA A 204 -1.36 30.44 21.60
C ALA A 204 -0.72 29.06 21.33
N GLY A 205 -0.82 28.53 20.12
CA GLY A 205 -0.20 27.25 19.75
C GLY A 205 -0.66 26.78 18.38
N GLY A 206 -1.97 26.60 18.22
CA GLY A 206 -2.53 26.27 16.92
C GLY A 206 -3.96 25.73 16.98
N GLN A 207 -4.39 25.14 15.87
CA GLN A 207 -5.73 24.58 15.70
C GLN A 207 -5.69 23.36 14.79
N ILE A 208 -6.50 22.36 15.10
CA ILE A 208 -6.86 21.27 14.18
C ILE A 208 -8.31 21.45 13.74
N GLU A 209 -8.52 21.63 12.44
CA GLU A 209 -9.85 21.66 11.83
C GLU A 209 -10.07 20.33 11.09
N VAL A 210 -11.15 19.61 11.41
CA VAL A 210 -11.51 18.34 10.78
C VAL A 210 -12.63 18.57 9.78
N TYR A 211 -12.45 18.09 8.54
CA TYR A 211 -13.43 18.22 7.48
C TYR A 211 -14.07 16.87 7.11
N LYS A 212 -15.19 16.93 6.38
CA LYS A 212 -15.90 15.72 5.94
C LYS A 212 -15.13 14.94 4.88
N SER A 213 -14.36 15.63 4.06
CA SER A 213 -13.56 15.01 3.00
C SER A 213 -12.19 15.68 2.81
N PRO A 214 -11.22 14.97 2.19
CA PRO A 214 -9.92 15.56 1.88
C PRO A 214 -10.01 16.78 0.97
N GLU A 215 -10.98 16.81 0.05
CA GLU A 215 -11.19 17.95 -0.85
C GLU A 215 -11.63 19.20 -0.10
N GLU A 216 -12.46 19.07 0.93
CA GLU A 216 -12.86 20.19 1.78
C GLU A 216 -11.70 20.70 2.63
N ALA A 217 -10.91 19.79 3.22
CA ALA A 217 -9.68 20.15 3.93
C ALA A 217 -8.71 20.90 3.00
N GLN A 218 -8.54 20.44 1.76
CA GLN A 218 -7.66 21.09 0.80
C GLN A 218 -8.19 22.47 0.37
N LYS A 219 -9.50 22.63 0.18
CA LYS A 219 -10.11 23.94 -0.10
C LYS A 219 -9.82 24.93 1.03
N ARG A 220 -9.94 24.48 2.28
CA ARG A 220 -9.58 25.30 3.44
C ARG A 220 -8.10 25.67 3.42
N ASN A 221 -7.22 24.70 3.17
CA ASN A 221 -5.79 24.95 3.10
C ASN A 221 -5.42 25.97 2.00
N THR A 222 -6.05 25.88 0.82
CA THR A 222 -5.89 26.87 -0.26
C THR A 222 -6.43 28.25 0.14
N TYR A 223 -7.55 28.31 0.87
CA TYR A 223 -8.05 29.57 1.41
C TYR A 223 -7.05 30.21 2.39
N LEU A 224 -6.45 29.42 3.29
CA LEU A 224 -5.46 29.90 4.25
C LEU A 224 -4.20 30.47 3.56
N SER A 225 -3.78 29.88 2.44
CA SER A 225 -2.64 30.39 1.66
C SER A 225 -2.82 31.82 1.13
N ALA A 226 -4.04 32.33 1.01
CA ALA A 226 -4.28 33.72 0.63
C ALA A 226 -3.80 34.73 1.70
N PHE A 227 -3.52 34.25 2.92
CA PHE A 227 -3.06 35.04 4.05
C PHE A 227 -1.58 34.76 4.40
N ASP A 228 -0.87 34.00 3.57
CA ASP A 228 0.55 33.74 3.73
C ASP A 228 1.37 35.02 3.50
N GLY A 229 2.29 35.32 4.41
CA GLY A 229 3.20 36.47 4.29
C GLY A 229 3.42 37.22 5.60
N ALA A 230 4.26 38.26 5.54
CA ALA A 230 4.45 39.16 6.67
C ALA A 230 3.24 40.11 6.78
N GLY A 231 2.51 40.07 7.89
CA GLY A 231 1.37 40.95 8.10
C GLY A 231 0.49 40.55 9.28
N LEU A 232 -0.42 41.44 9.65
CA LEU A 232 -1.36 41.26 10.78
C LEU A 232 -2.26 40.03 10.63
N PHE A 233 -2.49 39.57 9.40
CA PHE A 233 -3.39 38.45 9.08
C PHE A 233 -2.67 37.10 8.90
N ASN A 234 -1.37 37.03 9.20
CA ASN A 234 -0.60 35.79 9.05
C ASN A 234 -1.19 34.70 9.94
N SER A 235 -1.69 33.63 9.30
CA SER A 235 -2.40 32.54 9.98
C SER A 235 -1.50 31.49 10.63
N GLY A 236 -0.18 31.70 10.57
CA GLY A 236 0.84 30.73 10.94
C GLY A 236 1.11 29.72 9.82
N SER A 237 1.67 28.56 10.15
CA SER A 237 1.81 27.48 9.17
C SER A 237 0.53 26.64 9.11
N HIS A 238 0.28 26.03 7.96
CA HIS A 238 -0.85 25.14 7.80
C HIS A 238 -0.55 23.97 6.83
N GLU A 239 -1.06 22.78 7.13
CA GLU A 239 -0.83 21.56 6.36
C GLU A 239 -2.06 20.63 6.41
N VAL A 240 -2.31 19.89 5.32
CA VAL A 240 -3.38 18.89 5.25
C VAL A 240 -2.83 17.50 5.58
N CYS A 241 -3.51 16.79 6.49
CA CYS A 241 -3.26 15.38 6.79
C CYS A 241 -4.59 14.60 6.77
N GLY A 242 -4.87 13.89 5.68
CA GLY A 242 -6.18 13.26 5.46
C GLY A 242 -7.28 14.30 5.30
N THR A 243 -8.26 14.31 6.21
CA THR A 243 -9.27 15.37 6.34
C THR A 243 -8.93 16.40 7.43
N CYS A 244 -7.75 16.23 8.05
CA CYS A 244 -7.02 17.11 8.95
C CYS A 244 -6.56 18.42 8.30
N VAL A 245 -6.95 19.62 8.73
CA VAL A 245 -6.15 20.84 8.52
C VAL A 245 -5.46 21.17 9.83
N ILE A 246 -4.12 21.05 9.83
CA ILE A 246 -3.26 21.33 10.97
C ILE A 246 -2.77 22.76 10.81
N ARG A 247 -2.97 23.61 11.81
CA ARG A 247 -2.49 25.00 11.84
C ARG A 247 -1.59 25.18 13.06
N THR A 248 -0.44 25.85 12.90
CA THR A 248 0.46 26.17 14.01
C THR A 248 0.77 27.66 14.05
N SER A 249 0.88 28.20 15.26
CA SER A 249 0.96 29.63 15.56
C SER A 249 2.01 30.38 14.73
N SER A 250 1.68 31.59 14.27
CA SER A 250 2.61 32.54 13.64
C SER A 250 3.65 33.11 14.63
N LYS A 251 3.44 32.91 15.94
CA LYS A 251 4.39 33.28 17.00
C LYS A 251 5.57 32.32 17.12
N LEU A 252 5.42 31.11 16.59
CA LEU A 252 6.51 30.14 16.51
C LEU A 252 7.43 30.49 15.34
N THR A 253 8.72 30.23 15.51
CA THR A 253 9.67 30.28 14.38
C THR A 253 9.31 29.24 13.32
N ALA A 254 9.74 29.44 12.07
CA ALA A 254 9.50 28.49 10.99
C ALA A 254 9.99 27.06 11.31
N THR A 255 11.11 26.93 12.03
CA THR A 255 11.64 25.64 12.49
C THR A 255 10.69 24.98 13.51
N GLN A 256 10.24 25.73 14.51
CA GLN A 256 9.29 25.22 15.52
C GLN A 256 7.95 24.82 14.89
N GLN A 257 7.42 25.63 13.96
CA GLN A 257 6.21 25.29 13.21
C GLN A 257 6.37 23.94 12.48
N LYS A 258 7.48 23.75 11.76
CA LYS A 258 7.75 22.50 11.03
C LYS A 258 7.87 21.31 11.97
N GLU A 259 8.57 21.46 13.09
CA GLU A 259 8.74 20.39 14.08
C GLU A 259 7.43 20.03 14.78
N LEU A 260 6.65 21.03 15.17
CA LEU A 260 5.35 20.83 15.80
C LEU A 260 4.35 20.18 14.84
N THR A 261 4.25 20.68 13.60
CA THR A 261 3.41 20.06 12.56
C THR A 261 3.80 18.60 12.33
N LYS A 262 5.10 18.30 12.24
CA LYS A 262 5.57 16.91 12.14
C LYS A 262 5.16 16.06 13.34
N LYS A 263 5.34 16.54 14.57
CA LYS A 263 4.92 15.83 15.79
C LYS A 263 3.41 15.57 15.81
N ILE A 264 2.61 16.53 15.34
CA ILE A 264 1.15 16.39 15.22
C ILE A 264 0.79 15.33 14.17
N VAL A 265 1.36 15.39 12.97
CA VAL A 265 1.14 14.39 11.91
C VAL A 265 1.53 13.00 12.39
N ASP A 266 2.72 12.85 12.98
CA ASP A 266 3.21 11.58 13.52
C ASP A 266 2.27 11.04 14.61
N SER A 267 1.78 11.91 15.52
CA SER A 267 0.83 11.52 16.57
C SER A 267 -0.51 11.06 15.99
N LEU A 268 -1.12 11.88 15.11
CA LEU A 268 -2.40 11.58 14.46
C LEU A 268 -2.38 10.29 13.65
N THR A 269 -1.23 9.96 13.05
CA THR A 269 -1.07 8.79 12.17
C THR A 269 -0.42 7.59 12.84
N GLN A 270 -0.14 7.65 14.14
CA GLN A 270 0.38 6.51 14.89
C GLN A 270 -0.72 5.44 15.08
N LEU A 271 -0.48 4.26 14.49
CA LEU A 271 -1.28 3.04 14.57
C LEU A 271 -1.28 2.41 15.97
#